data_AF-A0A661G7V2-F1
#
_entry.id   AF-A0A661G7V2-F1
#
_cell.length_a   1.000
_cell.length_b   1.000
_cell.length_c   1.000
_cell.angle_alpha   90.00
_cell.angle_beta   90.00
_cell.angle_gamma   90.00
#
_symmetry.space_group_name_H-M   'P 1'
#
loop_
_entity.id
_entity.type
_entity.pdbx_description
1 polymer ?
#
loop_
_entity_poly.entity_id
_entity_poly.type
_entity_poly.pdbx_seq_one_letter_code
_entity_poly.pdbx_strand_id
1 'polypeptide(L)'
;MKKRSVRREINRLSAIRRSFSRVFAKERQDLLESIAGSTIKTAADIQRLHDCLCFIRAFPDNKELHHRASSMLQDFDSIVGKLSKRQRTILADSGIAGTDLYYAFSYEVASWIARHFPGMTSVDWAELENTDRLDELMDHLVESSEADYFDSGWVDAREWLSIATANHSATRFDWLMLQMAERLQHARFLTSLYNAAEIPLRCELSDAAISKS
;
A
#
# COMPACT_ATOMS: atom_id res chain seq x y z
N MET A 1 -32.78 5.39 23.85
CA MET A 1 -32.49 4.40 22.79
C MET A 1 -31.17 3.72 23.11
N LYS A 2 -31.13 2.38 23.28
CA LYS A 2 -29.86 1.67 23.53
C LYS A 2 -28.96 1.82 22.29
N LYS A 3 -27.79 2.46 22.43
CA LYS A 3 -26.76 2.47 21.36
C LYS A 3 -26.52 1.02 20.96
N ARG A 4 -26.85 0.65 19.71
CA ARG A 4 -26.44 -0.65 19.17
C ARG A 4 -24.91 -0.68 19.15
N SER A 5 -24.32 -1.82 19.45
CA SER A 5 -22.87 -1.97 19.34
C SER A 5 -22.48 -1.90 17.86
N VAL A 6 -21.50 -1.05 17.51
CA VAL A 6 -21.00 -0.90 16.13
C VAL A 6 -20.63 -2.23 15.48
N ARG A 7 -20.06 -3.17 16.26
CA ARG A 7 -19.76 -4.53 15.80
C ARG A 7 -20.99 -5.27 15.30
N ARG A 8 -22.12 -5.14 16.00
CA ARG A 8 -23.38 -5.79 15.60
C ARG A 8 -23.91 -5.21 14.30
N GLU A 9 -23.70 -3.90 14.08
CA GLU A 9 -24.11 -3.22 12.85
C GLU A 9 -23.24 -3.64 11.67
N ILE A 10 -21.92 -3.71 11.86
CA ILE A 10 -20.99 -4.26 10.84
C ILE A 10 -21.33 -5.72 10.53
N ASN A 11 -21.61 -6.54 11.53
CA ASN A 11 -22.02 -7.93 11.32
C ASN A 11 -23.35 -8.02 10.57
N ARG A 12 -24.30 -7.13 10.85
CA ARG A 12 -25.58 -7.08 10.13
C ARG A 12 -25.37 -6.66 8.68
N LEU A 13 -24.55 -5.64 8.44
CA LEU A 13 -24.20 -5.18 7.10
C LEU A 13 -23.57 -6.30 6.27
N SER A 14 -22.64 -7.05 6.88
CA SER A 14 -22.02 -8.23 6.27
C SER A 14 -23.04 -9.34 5.97
N ALA A 15 -23.96 -9.61 6.89
CA ALA A 15 -24.99 -10.64 6.72
C ALA A 15 -25.98 -10.33 5.59
N ILE A 16 -26.35 -9.06 5.38
CA ILE A 16 -27.27 -8.65 4.31
C ILE A 16 -26.57 -8.28 3.00
N ARG A 17 -25.24 -8.44 2.92
CA ARG A 17 -24.42 -7.93 1.81
C ARG A 17 -24.96 -8.30 0.43
N ARG A 18 -25.40 -9.56 0.25
CA ARG A 18 -25.91 -10.10 -1.02
C ARG A 18 -27.43 -9.97 -1.22
N SER A 19 -28.17 -9.38 -0.28
CA SER A 19 -29.63 -9.39 -0.28
C SER A 19 -30.21 -8.12 -0.90
N PHE A 20 -30.65 -8.15 -2.16
CA PHE A 20 -31.11 -6.95 -2.87
C PHE A 20 -32.63 -6.76 -2.78
N SER A 21 -33.06 -5.66 -2.18
CA SER A 21 -34.46 -5.20 -2.18
C SER A 21 -34.51 -3.74 -1.71
N ARG A 22 -35.64 -3.04 -1.93
CA ARG A 22 -35.83 -1.68 -1.38
C ARG A 22 -35.69 -1.65 0.15
N VAL A 23 -36.11 -2.72 0.83
CA VAL A 23 -36.01 -2.85 2.29
C VAL A 23 -34.55 -2.97 2.71
N PHE A 24 -33.77 -3.85 2.06
CA PHE A 24 -32.36 -4.01 2.38
C PHE A 24 -31.52 -2.79 1.97
N ALA A 25 -31.85 -2.10 0.88
CA ALA A 25 -31.19 -0.85 0.51
C ALA A 25 -31.36 0.22 1.60
N LYS A 26 -32.58 0.38 2.13
CA LYS A 26 -32.84 1.28 3.25
C LYS A 26 -32.12 0.84 4.53
N GLU A 27 -32.16 -0.45 4.84
CA GLU A 27 -31.43 -1.00 6.00
C GLU A 27 -29.92 -0.76 5.90
N ARG A 28 -29.31 -0.94 4.72
CA ARG A 28 -27.88 -0.62 4.49
C ARG A 28 -27.59 0.85 4.71
N GLN A 29 -28.44 1.74 4.19
CA GLN A 29 -28.24 3.18 4.36
C GLN A 29 -28.23 3.55 5.86
N ASP A 30 -29.21 3.06 6.61
CA ASP A 30 -29.32 3.33 8.05
C ASP A 30 -28.13 2.74 8.83
N LEU A 31 -27.64 1.54 8.45
CA LEU A 31 -26.46 0.93 9.05
C LEU A 31 -25.18 1.73 8.76
N LEU A 32 -24.97 2.16 7.50
CA LEU A 32 -23.81 2.96 7.11
C LEU A 32 -23.79 4.32 7.81
N GLU A 33 -24.95 4.94 8.00
CA GLU A 33 -25.07 6.20 8.74
C GLU A 33 -24.68 6.03 10.22
N SER A 34 -25.17 4.98 10.87
CA SER A 34 -24.84 4.66 12.26
C SER A 34 -23.34 4.29 12.44
N ILE A 35 -22.79 3.49 11.52
CA ILE A 35 -21.38 3.07 11.56
C ILE A 35 -20.45 4.28 11.38
N ALA A 36 -20.77 5.20 10.46
CA ALA A 36 -19.95 6.38 10.20
C ALA A 36 -19.79 7.29 11.44
N GLY A 37 -20.79 7.33 12.32
CA GLY A 37 -20.72 8.07 13.59
C GLY A 37 -20.04 7.33 14.74
N SER A 38 -19.54 6.11 14.51
CA SER A 38 -19.05 5.21 15.57
C SER A 38 -17.54 5.01 15.51
N THR A 39 -16.90 4.88 16.68
CA THR A 39 -15.48 4.51 16.76
C THR A 39 -15.29 3.00 16.67
N ILE A 40 -14.53 2.54 15.68
CA ILE A 40 -14.15 1.12 15.50
C ILE A 40 -12.76 0.92 16.08
N LYS A 41 -12.58 -0.11 16.91
CA LYS A 41 -11.35 -0.30 17.71
C LYS A 41 -10.59 -1.58 17.39
N THR A 42 -11.09 -2.44 16.51
CA THR A 42 -10.45 -3.72 16.20
C THR A 42 -10.22 -3.89 14.72
N ALA A 43 -9.08 -4.49 14.36
CA ALA A 43 -8.71 -4.85 13.00
C ALA A 43 -9.78 -5.69 12.33
N ALA A 44 -10.29 -6.72 13.03
CA ALA A 44 -11.32 -7.61 12.49
C ALA A 44 -12.64 -6.88 12.14
N ASP A 45 -13.01 -5.85 12.91
CA ASP A 45 -14.20 -5.04 12.60
C ASP A 45 -13.93 -4.06 11.44
N ILE A 46 -12.72 -3.47 11.36
CA ILE A 46 -12.30 -2.62 10.24
C ILE A 46 -12.28 -3.41 8.93
N GLN A 47 -11.60 -4.55 8.90
CA GLN A 47 -11.49 -5.38 7.70
C GLN A 47 -12.87 -5.83 7.22
N ARG A 48 -13.75 -6.26 8.13
CA ARG A 48 -15.12 -6.64 7.78
C ARG A 48 -15.93 -5.46 7.23
N LEU A 49 -15.75 -4.26 7.78
CA LEU A 49 -16.39 -3.06 7.24
C LEU A 49 -15.85 -2.74 5.85
N HIS A 50 -14.53 -2.73 5.66
CA HIS A 50 -13.87 -2.50 4.38
C HIS A 50 -14.41 -3.43 3.29
N ASP A 51 -14.47 -4.72 3.55
CA ASP A 51 -14.98 -5.72 2.61
C ASP A 51 -16.46 -5.50 2.25
N CYS A 52 -17.26 -5.00 3.20
CA CYS A 52 -18.65 -4.65 2.94
C CYS A 52 -18.75 -3.41 2.04
N LEU A 53 -17.93 -2.39 2.29
CA LEU A 53 -17.93 -1.16 1.51
C LEU A 53 -17.41 -1.39 0.08
N CYS A 54 -16.33 -2.15 -0.08
CA CYS A 54 -15.83 -2.58 -1.39
C CYS A 54 -16.90 -3.33 -2.18
N PHE A 55 -17.66 -4.22 -1.53
CA PHE A 55 -18.78 -4.91 -2.15
C PHE A 55 -19.90 -3.94 -2.58
N ILE A 56 -20.30 -3.02 -1.71
CA ILE A 56 -21.35 -2.03 -2.02
C ILE A 56 -20.90 -1.10 -3.16
N ARG A 57 -19.63 -0.70 -3.20
CA ARG A 57 -19.07 0.10 -4.30
C ARG A 57 -19.16 -0.63 -5.63
N ALA A 58 -18.85 -1.93 -5.67
CA ALA A 58 -18.89 -2.76 -6.87
C ALA A 58 -20.32 -3.16 -7.29
N PHE A 59 -21.21 -3.42 -6.32
CA PHE A 59 -22.58 -3.88 -6.53
C PHE A 59 -23.59 -3.03 -5.75
N PRO A 60 -23.75 -1.74 -6.09
CA PRO A 60 -24.63 -0.85 -5.35
C PRO A 60 -26.11 -1.11 -5.65
N ASP A 61 -26.98 -1.06 -4.63
CA ASP A 61 -28.43 -1.06 -4.88
C ASP A 61 -28.88 0.23 -5.61
N ASN A 62 -28.19 1.34 -5.36
CA ASN A 62 -28.46 2.65 -5.95
C ASN A 62 -27.23 3.59 -5.88
N LYS A 63 -27.29 4.72 -6.59
CA LYS A 63 -26.20 5.70 -6.66
C LYS A 63 -25.81 6.28 -5.29
N GLU A 64 -26.77 6.44 -4.39
CA GLU A 64 -26.53 7.00 -3.05
C GLU A 64 -25.65 6.06 -2.22
N LEU A 65 -25.95 4.76 -2.22
CA LEU A 65 -25.13 3.76 -1.54
C LEU A 65 -23.73 3.64 -2.14
N HIS A 66 -23.61 3.75 -3.47
CA HIS A 66 -22.31 3.79 -4.13
C HIS A 66 -21.48 4.98 -3.65
N HIS A 67 -22.06 6.19 -3.66
CA HIS A 67 -21.38 7.41 -3.21
C HIS A 67 -21.00 7.31 -1.73
N ARG A 68 -21.94 6.87 -0.88
CA ARG A 68 -21.68 6.71 0.55
C ARG A 68 -20.57 5.70 0.84
N ALA A 69 -20.58 4.55 0.17
CA ALA A 69 -19.53 3.56 0.35
C ALA A 69 -18.17 4.07 -0.13
N SER A 70 -18.13 4.78 -1.25
CA SER A 70 -16.91 5.37 -1.79
C SER A 70 -16.33 6.45 -0.88
N SER A 71 -17.18 7.34 -0.36
CA SER A 71 -16.77 8.36 0.61
C SER A 71 -16.25 7.74 1.91
N MET A 72 -16.92 6.71 2.45
CA MET A 72 -16.43 6.03 3.64
C MET A 72 -15.11 5.30 3.41
N LEU A 73 -14.85 4.79 2.19
CA LEU A 73 -13.58 4.16 1.83
C LEU A 73 -12.42 5.16 1.83
N GLN A 74 -12.67 6.43 1.46
CA GLN A 74 -11.66 7.51 1.48
C GLN A 74 -11.28 7.98 2.89
N ASP A 75 -12.04 7.58 3.92
CA ASP A 75 -11.76 7.92 5.31
C ASP A 75 -10.93 6.82 6.02
N PHE A 76 -10.58 5.73 5.33
CA PHE A 76 -9.97 4.56 5.99
C PHE A 76 -8.60 4.87 6.58
N ASP A 77 -7.79 5.69 5.91
CA ASP A 77 -6.51 6.14 6.47
C ASP A 77 -6.71 6.81 7.85
N SER A 78 -7.71 7.69 7.96
CA SER A 78 -8.08 8.33 9.25
C SER A 78 -8.64 7.34 10.27
N ILE A 79 -9.44 6.37 9.84
CA ILE A 79 -10.04 5.35 10.72
C ILE A 79 -8.95 4.41 11.27
N VAL A 80 -8.05 3.94 10.41
CA VAL A 80 -6.92 3.08 10.77
C VAL A 80 -5.92 3.82 11.63
N GLY A 81 -5.64 5.10 11.35
CA GLY A 81 -4.77 5.94 12.18
C GLY A 81 -5.20 6.07 13.65
N LYS A 82 -6.49 5.88 13.95
CA LYS A 82 -7.04 5.88 15.32
C LYS A 82 -6.87 4.55 16.06
N LEU A 83 -6.44 3.49 15.37
CA LEU A 83 -6.16 2.20 16.00
C LEU A 83 -4.87 2.21 16.81
N SER A 84 -4.81 1.33 17.82
CA SER A 84 -3.55 1.05 18.49
C SER A 84 -2.54 0.41 17.54
N LYS A 85 -1.24 0.59 17.79
CA LYS A 85 -0.15 0.01 16.99
C LYS A 85 -0.36 -1.50 16.74
N ARG A 86 -0.73 -2.25 17.79
CA ARG A 86 -1.03 -3.69 17.70
C ARG A 86 -2.15 -4.01 16.71
N GLN A 87 -3.22 -3.23 16.69
CA GLN A 87 -4.34 -3.47 15.77
C GLN A 87 -3.97 -3.07 14.33
N ARG A 88 -3.16 -2.03 14.13
CA ARG A 88 -2.63 -1.68 12.81
C ARG A 88 -1.72 -2.77 12.24
N THR A 89 -0.84 -3.35 13.05
CA THR A 89 0.02 -4.48 12.62
C THR A 89 -0.80 -5.70 12.17
N ILE A 90 -1.95 -5.98 12.80
CA ILE A 90 -2.83 -7.08 12.36
C ILE A 90 -3.42 -6.81 10.96
N LEU A 91 -3.51 -5.55 10.54
CA LEU A 91 -3.99 -5.15 9.23
C LEU A 91 -2.87 -5.01 8.18
N ALA A 92 -1.62 -5.35 8.51
CA ALA A 92 -0.57 -5.44 7.50
C ALA A 92 -0.98 -6.41 6.38
N ASP A 93 -0.62 -6.09 5.15
CA ASP A 93 -0.95 -6.85 3.94
C ASP A 93 -2.45 -7.00 3.65
N SER A 94 -3.31 -6.20 4.30
CA SER A 94 -4.75 -6.22 4.06
C SER A 94 -5.19 -5.44 2.82
N GLY A 95 -4.32 -4.59 2.27
CA GLY A 95 -4.65 -3.69 1.16
C GLY A 95 -5.56 -2.52 1.56
N ILE A 96 -5.68 -2.24 2.86
CA ILE A 96 -6.51 -1.15 3.40
C ILE A 96 -5.68 0.13 3.53
N ALA A 97 -6.25 1.28 3.17
CA ALA A 97 -5.57 2.56 3.39
C ALA A 97 -5.26 2.80 4.88
N GLY A 98 -4.10 3.41 5.16
CA GLY A 98 -3.49 3.54 6.49
C GLY A 98 -2.74 2.30 6.97
N THR A 99 -2.51 1.30 6.10
CA THR A 99 -1.76 0.08 6.41
C THR A 99 -0.58 -0.11 5.46
N ASP A 100 0.37 -0.94 5.88
CA ASP A 100 1.54 -1.27 5.08
C ASP A 100 1.30 -2.56 4.29
N LEU A 101 1.85 -2.60 3.08
CA LEU A 101 1.95 -3.80 2.25
C LEU A 101 3.42 -4.17 2.10
N TYR A 102 3.76 -5.42 2.37
CA TYR A 102 5.11 -5.98 2.29
C TYR A 102 5.18 -6.99 1.15
N TYR A 103 5.98 -6.70 0.12
CA TYR A 103 6.10 -7.62 -1.02
C TYR A 103 7.35 -7.35 -1.87
N ALA A 104 7.93 -8.40 -2.45
CA ALA A 104 8.95 -8.30 -3.49
C ALA A 104 8.27 -8.21 -4.86
N PHE A 105 7.86 -7.01 -5.26
CA PHE A 105 7.17 -6.78 -6.54
C PHE A 105 8.08 -7.08 -7.73
N SER A 106 7.52 -7.60 -8.84
CA SER A 106 8.27 -7.60 -10.10
C SER A 106 8.58 -6.16 -10.55
N TYR A 107 9.60 -5.99 -11.37
CA TYR A 107 10.02 -4.69 -11.90
C TYR A 107 8.87 -3.94 -12.58
N GLU A 108 7.97 -4.63 -13.28
CA GLU A 108 6.84 -4.01 -13.96
C GLU A 108 5.89 -3.33 -12.96
N VAL A 109 5.61 -4.00 -11.84
CA VAL A 109 4.74 -3.47 -10.78
C VAL A 109 5.49 -2.39 -9.99
N ALA A 110 6.74 -2.65 -9.60
CA ALA A 110 7.58 -1.72 -8.88
C ALA A 110 7.76 -0.38 -9.63
N SER A 111 8.14 -0.45 -10.91
CA SER A 111 8.29 0.74 -11.76
C SER A 111 6.97 1.46 -12.01
N TRP A 112 5.84 0.75 -12.05
CA TRP A 112 4.53 1.38 -12.11
C TRP A 112 4.22 2.14 -10.82
N ILE A 113 4.48 1.55 -9.65
CA ILE A 113 4.27 2.20 -8.35
C ILE A 113 5.13 3.46 -8.23
N ALA A 114 6.45 3.38 -8.49
CA ALA A 114 7.34 4.53 -8.37
C ALA A 114 6.96 5.70 -9.29
N ARG A 115 6.43 5.41 -10.49
CA ARG A 115 6.00 6.45 -11.44
C ARG A 115 4.70 7.15 -11.02
N HIS A 116 3.76 6.43 -10.43
CA HIS A 116 2.43 6.97 -10.11
C HIS A 116 2.33 7.46 -8.66
N PHE A 117 3.12 6.90 -7.76
CA PHE A 117 3.09 7.16 -6.31
C PHE A 117 4.51 7.31 -5.72
N PRO A 118 5.31 8.28 -6.21
CA PRO A 118 6.66 8.51 -5.66
C PRO A 118 6.56 8.85 -4.17
N GLY A 119 7.50 8.35 -3.38
CA GLY A 119 7.51 8.53 -1.93
C GLY A 119 6.75 7.47 -1.13
N MET A 120 5.89 6.67 -1.79
CA MET A 120 5.00 5.71 -1.11
C MET A 120 5.70 4.40 -0.72
N THR A 121 6.79 4.06 -1.40
CA THR A 121 7.46 2.76 -1.27
C THR A 121 8.90 2.92 -0.84
N SER A 122 9.36 2.03 0.03
CA SER A 122 10.74 1.95 0.53
C SER A 122 11.21 0.50 0.57
N VAL A 123 12.53 0.29 0.47
CA VAL A 123 13.13 -1.03 0.67
C VAL A 123 13.03 -1.41 2.14
N ASP A 124 12.54 -2.62 2.41
CA ASP A 124 12.52 -3.20 3.76
C ASP A 124 13.89 -3.82 4.08
N TRP A 125 14.80 -2.96 4.55
CA TRP A 125 16.15 -3.37 4.93
C TRP A 125 16.21 -4.32 6.12
N ALA A 126 15.13 -4.51 6.87
CA ALA A 126 15.09 -5.49 7.94
C ALA A 126 14.88 -6.91 7.40
N GLU A 127 14.17 -7.05 6.29
CA GLU A 127 13.92 -8.33 5.60
C GLU A 127 15.00 -8.64 4.54
N LEU A 128 15.69 -7.62 4.00
CA LEU A 128 16.80 -7.82 3.08
C LEU A 128 18.09 -8.16 3.83
N GLU A 129 18.21 -9.41 4.29
CA GLU A 129 19.39 -9.89 5.03
C GLU A 129 20.65 -10.03 4.16
N ASN A 130 20.49 -10.39 2.88
CA ASN A 130 21.58 -10.51 1.91
C ASN A 130 21.42 -9.49 0.77
N THR A 131 22.42 -8.62 0.59
CA THR A 131 22.44 -7.60 -0.48
C THR A 131 23.12 -8.05 -1.76
N ASP A 132 23.77 -9.21 -1.84
CA ASP A 132 24.61 -9.63 -2.99
C ASP A 132 23.92 -9.43 -4.36
N ARG A 133 22.63 -9.76 -4.45
CA ARG A 133 21.85 -9.60 -5.70
C ARG A 133 21.45 -8.16 -5.99
N LEU A 134 21.24 -7.37 -4.95
CA LEU A 134 21.05 -5.94 -5.08
C LEU A 134 22.38 -5.27 -5.48
N ASP A 135 23.51 -5.72 -4.94
CA ASP A 135 24.85 -5.26 -5.31
C ASP A 135 25.12 -5.56 -6.79
N GLU A 136 24.85 -6.78 -7.27
CA GLU A 136 24.93 -7.17 -8.69
C GLU A 136 24.06 -6.29 -9.60
N LEU A 137 22.85 -5.92 -9.15
CA LEU A 137 22.01 -4.97 -9.87
C LEU A 137 22.64 -3.56 -9.88
N MET A 138 23.16 -3.11 -8.75
CA MET A 138 23.75 -1.78 -8.58
C MET A 138 25.00 -1.57 -9.43
N ASP A 139 25.85 -2.60 -9.62
CA ASP A 139 27.01 -2.55 -10.52
C ASP A 139 26.67 -2.04 -11.93
N HIS A 140 25.43 -2.29 -12.39
CA HIS A 140 24.96 -1.85 -13.69
C HIS A 140 24.23 -0.49 -13.68
N LEU A 141 23.95 0.06 -12.50
CA LEU A 141 23.20 1.30 -12.28
C LEU A 141 24.06 2.45 -11.75
N VAL A 142 25.21 2.17 -11.15
CA VAL A 142 26.19 3.19 -10.74
C VAL A 142 26.85 3.81 -11.98
N GLU A 143 27.09 5.12 -11.97
CA GLU A 143 27.78 5.79 -13.09
C GLU A 143 29.28 5.46 -13.09
N SER A 144 29.95 5.48 -14.24
CA SER A 144 31.36 5.08 -14.35
C SER A 144 32.31 5.88 -13.44
N SER A 145 31.98 7.14 -13.11
CA SER A 145 32.76 7.96 -12.18
C SER A 145 32.58 7.59 -10.71
N GLU A 146 31.54 6.82 -10.40
CA GLU A 146 31.16 6.37 -9.05
C GLU A 146 31.49 4.89 -8.83
N ALA A 147 31.72 4.14 -9.92
CA ALA A 147 32.03 2.71 -9.92
C ALA A 147 33.29 2.37 -9.11
N ASP A 148 34.37 3.16 -9.23
CA ASP A 148 35.60 2.93 -8.46
C ASP A 148 35.39 2.98 -6.94
N TYR A 149 34.38 3.72 -6.48
CA TYR A 149 34.02 3.81 -5.07
C TYR A 149 33.09 2.67 -4.64
N PHE A 150 32.17 2.23 -5.51
CA PHE A 150 31.29 1.09 -5.24
C PHE A 150 32.05 -0.24 -5.28
N ASP A 151 32.83 -0.47 -6.33
CA ASP A 151 33.65 -1.69 -6.56
C ASP A 151 34.80 -1.84 -5.55
N SER A 152 35.04 -0.82 -4.73
CA SER A 152 36.10 -0.79 -3.74
C SER A 152 35.91 -1.81 -2.61
N GLY A 153 34.68 -2.33 -2.44
CA GLY A 153 34.29 -3.25 -1.36
C GLY A 153 34.17 -2.58 0.01
N TRP A 154 34.34 -1.25 0.08
CA TRP A 154 34.18 -0.48 1.32
C TRP A 154 32.73 -0.09 1.62
N VAL A 155 31.83 -0.20 0.64
CA VAL A 155 30.44 0.27 0.71
C VAL A 155 29.54 -0.75 0.01
N ASP A 156 28.45 -1.17 0.66
CA ASP A 156 27.41 -2.03 0.06
C ASP A 156 26.31 -1.20 -0.61
N ALA A 157 25.36 -1.82 -1.34
CA ALA A 157 24.25 -1.11 -1.98
C ALA A 157 23.44 -0.27 -1.00
N ARG A 158 23.31 -0.68 0.26
CA ARG A 158 22.52 0.06 1.26
C ARG A 158 23.19 1.38 1.63
N GLU A 159 24.48 1.33 1.95
CA GLU A 159 25.27 2.50 2.30
C GLU A 159 25.42 3.42 1.09
N TRP A 160 25.67 2.85 -0.10
CA TRP A 160 25.75 3.61 -1.34
C TRP A 160 24.44 4.34 -1.65
N LEU A 161 23.30 3.66 -1.61
CA LEU A 161 21.99 4.28 -1.85
C LEU A 161 21.71 5.39 -0.84
N SER A 162 22.18 5.24 0.41
CA SER A 162 22.08 6.30 1.40
C SER A 162 22.84 7.57 1.01
N ILE A 163 24.02 7.42 0.40
CA ILE A 163 24.83 8.54 -0.09
C ILE A 163 24.17 9.17 -1.31
N ALA A 164 23.79 8.35 -2.31
CA ALA A 164 23.20 8.82 -3.56
C ALA A 164 21.86 9.55 -3.39
N THR A 165 21.05 9.13 -2.41
CA THR A 165 19.76 9.78 -2.13
C THR A 165 19.82 10.91 -1.12
N ALA A 166 20.99 11.24 -0.55
CA ALA A 166 21.09 12.22 0.54
C ALA A 166 20.54 13.63 0.18
N ASN A 167 20.58 13.99 -1.11
CA ASN A 167 20.07 15.26 -1.64
C ASN A 167 18.80 15.11 -2.49
N HIS A 168 18.18 13.93 -2.53
CA HIS A 168 16.98 13.66 -3.30
C HIS A 168 15.74 13.65 -2.39
N SER A 169 14.63 14.23 -2.85
CA SER A 169 13.35 14.23 -2.12
C SER A 169 12.57 12.92 -2.25
N ALA A 170 13.05 11.98 -3.07
CA ALA A 170 12.44 10.70 -3.35
C ALA A 170 13.09 9.58 -2.51
N THR A 171 12.44 8.43 -2.34
CA THR A 171 13.00 7.32 -1.57
C THR A 171 14.15 6.64 -2.31
N ARG A 172 14.96 5.83 -1.61
CA ARG A 172 15.97 4.94 -2.23
C ARG A 172 15.37 4.05 -3.33
N PHE A 173 14.13 3.60 -3.13
CA PHE A 173 13.40 2.82 -4.12
C PHE A 173 13.05 3.66 -5.35
N ASP A 174 12.55 4.88 -5.17
CA ASP A 174 12.23 5.78 -6.29
C ASP A 174 13.48 6.10 -7.12
N TRP A 175 14.62 6.32 -6.45
CA TRP A 175 15.91 6.54 -7.12
C TRP A 175 16.33 5.32 -7.94
N LEU A 176 16.23 4.10 -7.37
CA LEU A 176 16.56 2.85 -8.07
C LEU A 176 15.70 2.70 -9.34
N MET A 177 14.40 2.97 -9.23
CA MET A 177 13.48 2.90 -10.37
C MET A 177 13.79 3.93 -11.45
N LEU A 178 14.20 5.15 -11.05
CA LEU A 178 14.64 6.19 -11.99
C LEU A 178 15.88 5.75 -12.78
N GLN A 179 16.91 5.24 -12.10
CA GLN A 179 18.15 4.79 -12.77
C GLN A 179 17.94 3.65 -13.74
N MET A 180 17.04 2.72 -13.41
CA MET A 180 16.66 1.64 -14.31
C MET A 180 15.90 2.16 -15.53
N ALA A 181 15.02 3.15 -15.36
CA ALA A 181 14.24 3.74 -16.44
C ALA A 181 15.11 4.49 -17.46
N GLU A 182 16.23 5.08 -17.03
CA GLU A 182 17.18 5.78 -17.91
C GLU A 182 18.02 4.82 -18.79
N ARG A 183 18.15 3.55 -18.41
CA ARG A 183 18.97 2.53 -19.08
C ARG A 183 18.18 1.63 -20.04
N LEU A 184 17.44 2.25 -20.96
CA LEU A 184 16.54 1.55 -21.90
C LEU A 184 17.26 0.50 -22.78
N GLN A 185 18.55 0.68 -23.07
CA GLN A 185 19.32 -0.24 -23.92
C GLN A 185 19.54 -1.63 -23.29
N HIS A 186 19.45 -1.73 -21.95
CA HIS A 186 19.65 -2.98 -21.20
C HIS A 186 18.40 -3.41 -20.42
N ALA A 187 17.23 -2.87 -20.77
CA ALA A 187 16.00 -3.03 -19.99
C ALA A 187 15.69 -4.49 -19.63
N ARG A 188 15.75 -5.42 -20.59
CA ARG A 188 15.43 -6.84 -20.33
C ARG A 188 16.39 -7.51 -19.33
N PHE A 189 17.67 -7.18 -19.42
CA PHE A 189 18.69 -7.71 -18.53
C PHE A 189 18.52 -7.15 -17.11
N LEU A 190 18.38 -5.82 -16.99
CA LEU A 190 18.16 -5.13 -15.71
C LEU A 190 16.85 -5.57 -15.03
N THR A 191 15.77 -5.76 -15.80
CA THR A 191 14.51 -6.33 -15.29
C THR A 191 14.72 -7.73 -14.72
N SER A 192 15.53 -8.56 -15.38
CA SER A 192 15.80 -9.92 -14.90
C SER A 192 16.61 -9.92 -13.61
N LEU A 193 17.63 -9.06 -13.51
CA LEU A 193 18.42 -8.89 -12.28
C LEU A 193 17.57 -8.37 -11.12
N TYR A 194 16.76 -7.34 -11.36
CA TYR A 194 15.85 -6.81 -10.34
C TYR A 194 14.88 -7.86 -9.82
N ASN A 195 14.26 -8.63 -10.73
CA ASN A 195 13.33 -9.69 -10.33
C ASN A 195 14.05 -10.82 -9.57
N ALA A 196 15.30 -11.14 -9.92
CA ALA A 196 16.11 -12.13 -9.22
C ALA A 196 16.61 -11.64 -7.86
N ALA A 197 16.73 -10.32 -7.66
CA ALA A 197 17.10 -9.73 -6.38
C ALA A 197 15.99 -9.81 -5.34
N GLU A 198 14.73 -10.07 -5.75
CA GLU A 198 13.56 -10.22 -4.86
C GLU A 198 13.51 -9.16 -3.75
N ILE A 199 13.79 -7.90 -4.11
CA ILE A 199 13.97 -6.80 -3.16
C ILE A 199 12.68 -6.65 -2.34
N PRO A 200 12.70 -6.85 -1.01
CA PRO A 200 11.52 -6.71 -0.19
C PRO A 200 11.18 -5.23 -0.07
N LEU A 201 9.92 -4.89 -0.37
CA LEU A 201 9.44 -3.52 -0.35
C LEU A 201 8.33 -3.36 0.68
N ARG A 202 8.38 -2.23 1.40
CA ARG A 202 7.31 -1.73 2.25
C ARG A 202 6.62 -0.57 1.54
N CYS A 203 5.34 -0.74 1.24
CA CYS A 203 4.49 0.24 0.60
C CYS A 203 3.47 0.78 1.62
N GLU A 204 3.52 2.08 1.90
CA GLU A 204 2.61 2.75 2.84
C GLU A 204 1.32 3.18 2.10
N LEU A 205 0.25 2.42 2.24
CA LEU A 205 -1.02 2.72 1.56
C LEU A 205 -1.66 3.93 2.23
N SER A 206 -1.71 5.08 1.56
CA SER A 206 -2.44 6.25 2.04
C SER A 206 -3.52 6.69 1.06
N ASP A 207 -4.67 7.13 1.56
CA ASP A 207 -5.77 7.62 0.73
C ASP A 207 -5.34 8.84 -0.11
N ALA A 208 -4.45 9.68 0.44
CA ALA A 208 -3.90 10.85 -0.25
C ALA A 208 -2.96 10.50 -1.41
N ALA A 209 -2.27 9.35 -1.35
CA ALA A 209 -1.47 8.86 -2.46
C ALA A 209 -2.36 8.20 -3.52
N ILE A 210 -3.25 7.30 -3.11
CA ILE A 210 -4.06 6.47 -4.01
C ILE A 210 -5.17 7.28 -4.71
N SER A 211 -5.72 8.33 -4.08
CA SER A 211 -6.78 9.14 -4.70
C SER A 211 -6.30 10.05 -5.84
N LYS A 212 -5.00 10.13 -6.12
CA LYS A 212 -4.43 10.94 -7.21
C LYS A 212 -4.36 10.21 -8.56
N SER A 213 -4.73 8.93 -8.61
CA SER A 213 -4.88 8.11 -9.82
C SER A 213 -6.33 7.96 -10.23
#